data_AF-A0A8J3N4E3-F1
#
_entry.id   AF-A0A8J3N4E3-F1
#
_cell.length_a   1.000
_cell.length_b   1.000
_cell.length_c   1.000
_cell.angle_alpha   90.00
_cell.angle_beta   90.00
_cell.angle_gamma   90.00
#
_symmetry.space_group_name_H-M   'P 1'
#
loop_
_entity.id
_entity.type
_entity.pdbx_description
1 polymer ?
#
loop_
_entity_poly.entity_id
_entity_poly.type
_entity_poly.pdbx_seq_one_letter_code
_entity_poly.pdbx_strand_id
1 'polypeptide(L)'
;MELYDTLQICLLALVSRYPEHVVDINESVIGQQELGAGGWLAFDMIEYLATTHPALLGATAHMIVNPQKSEIYLLDYAEEQPAFIVHCRGKIPCCQGNVETRRITGALLAGRASA
;
A
#
# COMPACT_ATOMS: atom_id res chain seq x y z
N MET A 1 -1.26 5.78 -3.15
CA MET A 1 -2.44 4.96 -2.88
C MET A 1 -2.74 5.08 -1.41
N GLU A 2 -4.00 5.26 -1.09
CA GLU A 2 -4.49 5.28 0.28
C GLU A 2 -5.78 4.47 0.29
N LEU A 3 -5.91 3.59 1.28
CA LEU A 3 -7.07 2.70 1.42
C LEU A 3 -7.43 2.57 2.89
N TYR A 4 -8.72 2.68 3.18
CA TYR A 4 -9.30 2.51 4.50
C TYR A 4 -10.32 1.38 4.42
N ASP A 5 -9.96 0.21 4.94
CA ASP A 5 -10.78 -1.00 4.90
C ASP A 5 -10.22 -1.99 5.93
N THR A 6 -10.71 -3.21 5.96
CA THR A 6 -10.13 -4.31 6.73
C THR A 6 -8.69 -4.61 6.29
N LEU A 7 -7.88 -5.15 7.21
CA LEU A 7 -6.51 -5.58 6.91
C LEU A 7 -6.47 -6.56 5.73
N GLN A 8 -7.39 -7.52 5.68
CA GLN A 8 -7.46 -8.49 4.59
C GLN A 8 -7.62 -7.81 3.22
N ILE A 9 -8.54 -6.83 3.11
CA ILE A 9 -8.75 -6.09 1.87
C ILE A 9 -7.52 -5.25 1.52
N CYS A 10 -6.85 -4.66 2.51
CA CYS A 10 -5.60 -3.93 2.29
C CYS A 10 -4.48 -4.81 1.74
N LEU A 11 -4.28 -6.00 2.31
CA LEU A 11 -3.29 -6.98 1.86
C LEU A 11 -3.62 -7.50 0.45
N LEU A 12 -4.89 -7.81 0.16
CA LEU A 12 -5.32 -8.21 -1.19
C LEU A 12 -5.08 -7.10 -2.23
N ALA A 13 -5.31 -5.84 -1.86
CA ALA A 13 -5.03 -4.71 -2.73
C ALA A 13 -3.52 -4.55 -3.03
N LEU A 14 -2.64 -4.88 -2.08
CA LEU A 14 -1.19 -4.93 -2.32
C LEU A 14 -0.82 -5.98 -3.36
N VAL A 15 -1.33 -7.20 -3.22
CA VAL A 15 -1.08 -8.29 -4.18
C VAL A 15 -1.45 -7.86 -5.60
N SER A 16 -2.60 -7.21 -5.76
CA SER A 16 -3.08 -6.78 -7.08
C SER A 16 -2.24 -5.66 -7.71
N ARG A 17 -1.79 -4.68 -6.91
CA ARG A 17 -1.18 -3.44 -7.42
C ARG A 17 0.34 -3.44 -7.40
N TYR A 18 0.95 -4.24 -6.55
CA TYR A 18 2.39 -4.27 -6.32
C TYR A 18 2.88 -5.72 -6.28
N PRO A 19 2.89 -6.48 -7.38
CA PRO A 19 3.17 -7.92 -7.36
C PRO A 19 4.54 -8.32 -6.79
N GLU A 20 5.52 -7.39 -6.75
CA GLU A 20 6.86 -7.59 -6.18
C GLU A 20 7.02 -6.94 -4.80
N HIS A 21 5.92 -6.78 -4.05
CA HIS A 21 5.97 -6.26 -2.69
C HIS A 21 6.46 -7.34 -1.72
N VAL A 22 7.07 -6.90 -0.62
CA VAL A 22 7.23 -7.69 0.59
C VAL A 22 6.71 -6.88 1.77
N VAL A 23 6.24 -7.57 2.81
CA VAL A 23 5.63 -6.98 4.00
C VAL A 23 6.40 -7.45 5.23
N ASP A 24 6.76 -6.49 6.07
CA ASP A 24 7.36 -6.73 7.37
C ASP A 24 6.32 -6.39 8.46
N ILE A 25 6.31 -7.18 9.52
CA ILE A 25 5.45 -7.05 10.69
C ILE A 25 6.18 -6.21 11.73
N ASN A 26 5.50 -5.20 12.26
CA ASN A 26 6.01 -4.48 13.43
C ASN A 26 5.63 -5.26 14.70
N GLU A 27 6.57 -6.03 15.22
CA GLU A 27 6.37 -6.83 16.44
C GLU A 27 6.08 -5.97 17.68
N SER A 28 6.35 -4.67 17.65
CA SER A 28 5.97 -3.76 18.73
C SER A 28 4.46 -3.53 18.81
N VAL A 29 3.74 -3.72 17.69
CA VAL A 29 2.29 -3.54 17.59
C VAL A 29 1.56 -4.87 17.67
N ILE A 30 2.01 -5.86 16.89
CA ILE A 30 1.30 -7.16 16.76
C ILE A 30 1.84 -8.20 17.76
N GLY A 31 2.97 -7.94 18.39
CA GLY A 31 3.68 -8.91 19.22
C GLY A 31 4.65 -9.77 18.41
N GLN A 32 5.42 -10.59 19.11
CA GLN A 32 6.46 -11.43 18.52
C GLN A 32 5.86 -12.53 17.63
N GLN A 33 6.45 -12.74 16.45
CA GLN A 33 6.00 -13.73 15.48
C GLN A 33 6.92 -14.95 15.47
N GLU A 34 6.34 -16.14 15.58
CA GLU A 34 7.13 -17.40 15.66
C GLU A 34 7.92 -17.68 14.37
N LEU A 35 7.37 -17.28 13.22
CA LEU A 35 7.97 -17.49 11.91
C LEU A 35 8.83 -16.30 11.44
N GLY A 36 9.03 -15.32 12.31
CA GLY A 36 9.78 -14.10 12.03
C GLY A 36 8.94 -12.98 11.42
N ALA A 37 9.46 -11.77 11.54
CA ALA A 37 8.73 -10.55 11.25
C ALA A 37 8.96 -9.96 9.86
N GLY A 38 9.81 -10.54 9.00
CA GLY A 38 10.26 -9.87 7.78
C GLY A 38 10.09 -10.69 6.50
N GLY A 39 9.86 -9.98 5.39
CA GLY A 39 9.97 -10.52 4.03
C GLY A 39 8.77 -11.30 3.53
N TRP A 40 7.58 -11.10 4.10
CA TRP A 40 6.39 -11.85 3.74
C TRP A 40 5.78 -11.36 2.42
N LEU A 41 5.23 -12.27 1.63
CA LEU A 41 4.26 -11.88 0.61
C LEU A 41 2.91 -11.62 1.30
N ALA A 42 2.14 -10.63 0.86
CA ALA A 42 0.86 -10.33 1.49
C ALA A 42 -0.12 -11.51 1.41
N PHE A 43 -0.03 -12.36 0.38
CA PHE A 43 -0.85 -13.57 0.29
C PHE A 43 -0.50 -14.57 1.40
N ASP A 44 0.78 -14.89 1.55
CA ASP A 44 1.29 -15.78 2.61
C ASP A 44 0.97 -15.22 4.00
N MET A 45 1.05 -13.90 4.16
CA MET A 45 0.67 -13.21 5.40
C MET A 45 -0.82 -13.35 5.72
N ILE A 46 -1.72 -13.30 4.72
CA ILE A 46 -3.15 -13.53 4.95
C ILE A 46 -3.36 -14.96 5.47
N GLU A 47 -2.72 -15.96 4.85
CA GLU A 47 -2.83 -17.36 5.30
C GLU A 47 -2.27 -17.55 6.72
N TYR A 48 -1.12 -16.96 6.99
CA TYR A 48 -0.50 -16.98 8.31
C TYR A 48 -1.37 -16.33 9.38
N LEU A 49 -1.92 -15.15 9.12
CA LEU A 49 -2.79 -14.45 10.07
C LEU A 49 -4.14 -15.15 10.22
N ALA A 50 -4.68 -15.78 9.18
CA ALA A 50 -5.91 -16.55 9.27
C ALA A 50 -5.79 -17.73 10.25
N THR A 51 -4.59 -18.29 10.40
CA THR A 51 -4.32 -19.41 11.31
C THR A 51 -3.90 -18.97 12.71
N THR A 52 -3.09 -17.91 12.83
CA THR A 52 -2.52 -17.49 14.12
C THR A 52 -3.35 -16.43 14.82
N HIS A 53 -3.86 -15.45 14.07
CA HIS A 53 -4.52 -14.26 14.60
C HIS A 53 -5.66 -13.78 13.69
N PRO A 54 -6.73 -14.59 13.49
CA PRO A 54 -7.76 -14.32 12.47
C PRO A 54 -8.50 -13.01 12.72
N ALA A 55 -8.58 -12.55 13.97
CA ALA A 55 -9.19 -11.26 14.32
C ALA A 55 -8.46 -10.07 13.67
N LEU A 56 -7.14 -10.15 13.46
CA LEU A 56 -6.38 -9.08 12.83
C LEU A 56 -6.80 -8.84 11.37
N LEU A 57 -7.20 -9.89 10.66
CA LEU A 57 -7.63 -9.77 9.26
C LEU A 57 -8.90 -8.92 9.11
N GLY A 58 -9.78 -8.97 10.10
CA GLY A 58 -11.01 -8.18 10.16
C GLY A 58 -10.83 -6.80 10.80
N ALA A 59 -9.66 -6.49 11.35
CA ALA A 59 -9.39 -5.21 11.99
C ALA A 59 -9.37 -4.07 10.97
N THR A 60 -9.81 -2.90 11.41
CA THR A 60 -9.82 -1.67 10.62
C THR A 60 -8.38 -1.24 10.35
N ALA A 61 -8.04 -1.14 9.07
CA ALA A 61 -6.71 -0.82 8.62
C ALA A 61 -6.69 0.43 7.73
N HIS A 62 -5.63 1.21 7.90
CA HIS A 62 -5.32 2.33 7.01
C HIS A 62 -4.00 2.04 6.31
N MET A 63 -4.08 1.77 5.02
CA MET A 63 -2.92 1.51 4.17
C MET A 63 -2.55 2.76 3.39
N ILE A 64 -1.27 3.13 3.45
CA ILE A 64 -0.67 4.24 2.71
C ILE A 64 0.50 3.70 1.90
N VAL A 65 0.45 3.82 0.58
CA VAL A 65 1.56 3.47 -0.33
C VAL A 65 1.79 4.63 -1.31
N ASN A 66 2.83 5.40 -1.08
CA ASN A 66 3.23 6.56 -1.87
C ASN A 66 4.78 6.65 -1.93
N PRO A 67 5.38 7.62 -2.65
CA PRO A 67 6.84 7.74 -2.76
C PRO A 67 7.60 7.93 -1.43
N GLN A 68 6.92 8.36 -0.37
CA GLN A 68 7.52 8.67 0.94
C GLN A 68 7.20 7.62 2.01
N LYS A 69 6.06 6.94 1.90
CA LYS A 69 5.52 6.02 2.90
C LYS A 69 4.93 4.78 2.25
N SER A 70 5.15 3.63 2.85
CA SER A 70 4.57 2.36 2.43
C SER A 70 4.30 1.55 3.69
N GLU A 71 3.14 1.78 4.30
CA GLU A 71 2.81 1.42 5.68
C GLU A 71 1.34 1.01 5.79
N ILE A 72 1.03 0.09 6.69
CA ILE A 72 -0.35 -0.26 7.08
C ILE A 72 -0.47 -0.09 8.59
N TYR A 73 -1.44 0.74 8.99
CA TYR A 73 -1.81 0.96 10.38
C TYR A 73 -3.02 0.10 10.72
N LEU A 74 -3.06 -0.44 11.95
CA LEU A 74 -4.23 -1.11 12.50
C LEU A 74 -4.86 -0.20 13.53
N LEU A 75 -5.97 0.44 13.17
CA LEU A 75 -6.55 1.51 13.96
C LEU A 75 -7.14 1.02 15.30
N ASP A 76 -7.58 -0.24 15.31
CA ASP A 76 -8.10 -0.87 16.54
C ASP A 76 -6.98 -1.25 17.54
N TYR A 77 -5.70 -1.16 17.16
CA TYR A 77 -4.56 -1.64 17.95
C TYR A 77 -3.53 -0.54 18.22
N ALA A 78 -3.12 0.18 17.17
CA ALA A 78 -2.14 1.26 17.26
C ALA A 78 -2.34 2.24 16.09
N GLU A 79 -2.99 3.36 16.36
CA GLU A 79 -3.20 4.41 15.36
C GLU A 79 -1.91 5.17 15.01
N GLU A 80 -0.97 5.26 15.95
CA GLU A 80 0.25 6.08 15.79
C GLU A 80 1.44 5.32 15.20
N GLN A 81 1.39 3.98 15.20
CA GLN A 81 2.49 3.13 14.72
C GLN A 81 2.01 2.19 13.63
N PRO A 82 2.75 2.06 12.52
CA PRO A 82 2.40 1.12 11.48
C PRO A 82 2.57 -0.30 12.04
N ALA A 83 1.53 -1.10 11.87
CA ALA A 83 1.54 -2.51 12.23
C ALA A 83 2.31 -3.34 11.18
N PHE A 84 2.35 -2.84 9.95
CA PHE A 84 3.10 -3.45 8.86
C PHE A 84 3.84 -2.40 8.03
N ILE A 85 5.04 -2.75 7.58
CA ILE A 85 5.85 -1.95 6.67
C ILE A 85 5.88 -2.67 5.32
N VAL A 86 5.54 -1.95 4.25
CA VAL A 86 5.45 -2.48 2.90
C VAL A 86 6.66 -2.02 2.10
N HIS A 87 7.38 -2.97 1.50
CA HIS A 87 8.49 -2.70 0.62
C HIS A 87 8.12 -3.06 -0.80
N CYS A 88 7.81 -2.05 -1.62
CA CYS A 88 7.53 -2.24 -3.03
C CYS A 88 8.86 -2.30 -3.80
N ARG A 89 9.35 -3.48 -4.20
CA ARG A 89 10.67 -3.62 -4.85
C ARG A 89 10.73 -3.28 -6.34
N GLY A 90 9.63 -2.85 -6.97
CA GLY A 90 9.56 -2.83 -8.45
C GLY A 90 9.08 -1.56 -9.14
N LYS A 91 8.18 -0.77 -8.56
CA LYS A 91 7.63 0.47 -9.15
C LYS A 91 6.71 1.11 -8.12
N ILE A 92 7.20 2.08 -7.35
CA ILE A 92 6.29 3.19 -7.06
C ILE A 92 6.19 3.89 -8.41
N PRO A 93 5.03 3.92 -9.09
CA PRO A 93 4.93 4.77 -10.27
C PRO A 93 5.25 6.17 -9.78
N CYS A 94 6.42 6.68 -10.17
CA CYS A 94 6.75 8.09 -10.00
C CYS A 94 5.53 8.84 -10.50
N CYS A 95 5.00 9.75 -9.70
CA CYS A 95 3.87 10.57 -10.11
C CYS A 95 4.23 11.24 -11.45
N GLN A 96 3.82 10.67 -12.58
CA GLN A 96 3.84 11.36 -13.87
C GLN A 96 2.60 12.27 -13.94
N GLY A 97 2.45 13.09 -12.90
CA GLY A 97 1.59 14.24 -12.92
C GLY A 97 2.39 15.41 -13.46
N ASN A 98 2.67 15.44 -14.77
CA ASN A 98 2.99 16.72 -15.39
C ASN A 98 1.65 17.43 -15.68
N VAL A 99 1.09 18.08 -14.65
CA VAL A 99 -0.10 18.95 -14.78
C VAL A 99 0.15 20.04 -15.83
N GLU A 100 1.41 20.39 -16.10
CA GLU A 100 1.83 21.37 -17.09
C GLU A 100 1.56 20.93 -18.53
N THR A 101 1.59 19.63 -18.84
CA THR A 101 1.25 19.13 -20.19
C THR A 101 -0.24 19.25 -20.50
N ARG A 102 -1.12 19.29 -19.49
CA ARG A 102 -2.57 19.49 -19.70
C ARG A 102 -2.97 20.96 -19.92
N ARG A 103 -2.09 21.93 -19.64
CA ARG A 103 -2.35 23.34 -19.95
C ARG A 103 -1.84 23.75 -21.35
N ILE A 104 -0.80 23.10 -21.85
CA ILE A 104 -0.15 23.54 -23.11
C ILE A 104 -0.85 22.95 -24.35
N THR A 105 -1.41 21.73 -24.30
CA THR A 105 -2.05 21.11 -25.48
C THR A 105 -3.49 21.60 -25.75
N GLY A 106 -4.12 22.33 -24.82
CA GLY A 106 -5.44 22.92 -25.04
C GLY A 106 -5.43 24.24 -25.82
N ALA A 107 -4.29 24.92 -25.91
CA ALA A 107 -4.19 26.25 -26.53
C ALA A 107 -3.53 26.27 -27.92
N LEU A 108 -2.84 25.19 -28.35
CA LEU A 108 -2.09 25.18 -29.61
C LEU A 108 -2.83 24.57 -30.81
N LEU A 109 -4.05 24.06 -30.64
CA LEU A 109 -4.89 23.56 -31.75
C LEU A 109 -5.88 24.61 -32.29
N ALA A 110 -5.86 25.85 -31.79
CA ALA A 110 -6.75 26.93 -32.22
C ALA A 110 -6.11 27.93 -33.20
N GLY A 111 -4.97 27.59 -33.82
CA GLY A 111 -4.21 28.58 -34.60
C GLY A 111 -3.30 28.01 -35.66
N ARG A 112 -3.82 27.21 -36.59
CA ARG A 112 -3.27 27.09 -37.95
C ARG A 112 -4.25 26.40 -38.90
N ALA A 113 -5.34 27.11 -39.16
CA ALA A 113 -6.04 27.02 -40.43
C ALA A 113 -5.43 28.06 -41.39
N SER A 114 -5.29 27.64 -42.65
CA SER A 114 -5.17 28.46 -43.85
C SER A 114 -3.77 28.89 -44.32
N ALA A 115 -3.55 28.46 -45.57
CA ALA A 115 -2.71 28.98 -46.65
C ALA A 115 -1.26 28.49 -46.72
#